data_AF-E4YSS8-F1
#
_entry.id   AF-E4YSS8-F1
#
_cell.length_a   1.000
_cell.length_b   1.000
_cell.length_c   1.000
_cell.angle_alpha   90.00
_cell.angle_beta   90.00
_cell.angle_gamma   90.00
#
_symmetry.space_group_name_H-M   'P 1'
#
loop_
_entity.id
_entity.type
_entity.pdbx_description
1 polymer ?
#
loop_
_entity_poly.entity_id
_entity_poly.type
_entity_poly.pdbx_seq_one_letter_code
_entity_poly.pdbx_strand_id
1 'polypeptide(L)'
;MSEIQAARDAAKPLDKRQGELSAEDLNMDMHDPDFRAPDFPKRKKFNQILASSLEINAEHVDAVLCSHGHSDHVGNLNLFPKAIIAVGRDISCGEQFRNPRLLPSDKAIGACLLRLSNETITIKYITTPGHTGGCCSLIIEGALRFDFKKYDKFAFVGDLWDEKDDESFYKSLSENPEQSVLSRSYILNTVKPDLIFPGHGPPFAPQKQY
;
A
#
# COMPACT_ATOMS: atom_id res chain seq x y z
N MET A 1 39.99 26.36 0.45
CA MET A 1 39.48 25.02 0.83
C MET A 1 37.97 25.13 0.89
N SER A 2 37.26 24.54 -0.08
CA SER A 2 35.80 24.69 -0.22
C SER A 2 35.05 24.03 0.93
N GLU A 3 33.89 24.56 1.30
CA GLU A 3 33.01 24.08 2.39
C GLU A 3 32.68 22.58 2.32
N ILE A 4 32.77 21.98 1.13
CA ILE A 4 32.63 20.52 0.88
C ILE A 4 33.71 19.70 1.61
N GLN A 5 34.92 20.23 1.77
CA GLN A 5 36.02 19.51 2.43
C GLN A 5 35.85 19.48 3.95
N ALA A 6 35.33 20.58 4.54
CA ALA A 6 35.06 20.65 5.98
C ALA A 6 33.92 19.71 6.41
N ALA A 7 32.92 19.49 5.56
CA ALA A 7 31.84 18.53 5.82
C ALA A 7 32.31 17.06 5.75
N ARG A 8 33.33 16.76 4.93
CA ARG A 8 33.96 15.44 4.87
C ARG A 8 34.79 15.14 6.12
N ASP A 9 35.52 16.13 6.62
CA ASP A 9 36.43 15.95 7.76
C ASP A 9 35.69 15.92 9.12
N ALA A 10 34.44 16.42 9.18
CA ALA A 10 33.60 16.40 10.37
C ALA A 10 32.75 15.12 10.54
N ALA A 11 32.68 14.26 9.51
CA ALA A 11 31.94 13.00 9.58
C ALA A 11 32.75 11.96 10.39
N LYS A 12 32.48 11.86 11.70
CA LYS A 12 32.97 10.73 12.49
C LYS A 12 32.45 9.42 11.87
N PRO A 13 33.29 8.39 11.69
CA PRO A 13 32.82 7.08 11.26
C PRO A 13 31.75 6.61 12.24
N LEU A 14 30.57 6.27 11.73
CA LEU A 14 29.52 5.61 12.48
C LEU A 14 30.13 4.35 13.13
N ASP A 15 30.03 4.27 14.45
CA ASP A 15 30.43 3.11 15.23
C ASP A 15 29.61 1.91 14.75
N LYS A 16 30.24 1.00 14.01
CA LYS A 16 29.64 -0.19 13.41
C LYS A 16 29.32 -1.28 14.45
N ARG A 17 28.94 -0.95 15.68
CA ARG A 17 28.73 -1.96 16.74
C ARG A 17 27.52 -1.74 17.62
N GLN A 18 26.37 -1.43 17.03
CA GLN A 18 25.07 -1.80 17.62
C GLN A 18 24.12 -2.28 16.52
N GLY A 19 24.02 -3.61 16.39
CA GLY A 19 23.09 -4.28 15.48
C GLY A 19 23.70 -4.76 14.16
N GLU A 20 24.90 -5.34 14.17
CA GLU A 20 25.32 -6.19 13.04
C GLU A 20 24.53 -7.49 13.13
N LEU A 21 23.47 -7.61 12.33
CA LEU A 21 22.99 -8.92 11.88
C LEU A 21 24.19 -9.61 11.23
N SER A 22 24.55 -10.80 11.72
CA SER A 22 25.71 -11.49 11.18
C SER A 22 25.44 -11.89 9.73
N ALA A 23 26.49 -12.20 8.97
CA ALA A 23 26.31 -12.78 7.64
C ALA A 23 25.50 -14.11 7.69
N GLU A 24 25.37 -14.75 8.85
CA GLU A 24 24.47 -15.88 9.05
C GLU A 24 22.98 -15.46 9.17
N ASP A 25 22.68 -14.28 9.72
CA ASP A 25 21.29 -13.78 9.85
C ASP A 25 20.69 -13.31 8.50
N LEU A 26 21.55 -12.92 7.56
CA LEU A 26 21.16 -12.56 6.18
C LEU A 26 21.26 -13.74 5.20
N ASN A 27 21.75 -14.90 5.66
CA ASN A 27 21.76 -16.14 4.90
C ASN A 27 20.45 -16.90 5.12
N MET A 28 19.34 -16.36 4.59
CA MET A 28 18.43 -17.29 3.93
C MET A 28 19.18 -17.76 2.71
N ASP A 29 19.84 -18.92 2.83
CA ASP A 29 20.42 -19.64 1.71
C ASP A 29 19.32 -19.70 0.62
N MET A 30 19.43 -18.85 -0.41
CA MET A 30 18.62 -18.99 -1.63
C MET A 30 18.94 -20.32 -2.35
N HIS A 31 19.89 -21.07 -1.80
CA HIS A 31 20.28 -22.43 -2.11
C HIS A 31 20.06 -23.39 -0.95
N ASP A 32 19.10 -23.17 -0.06
CA ASP A 32 18.67 -24.22 0.86
C ASP A 32 18.05 -25.35 0.00
N PRO A 33 18.74 -26.49 -0.20
CA PRO A 33 18.23 -27.57 -1.03
C PRO A 33 17.01 -28.24 -0.37
N ASP A 34 16.77 -27.97 0.91
CA ASP A 34 15.63 -28.39 1.69
C ASP A 34 14.55 -27.32 1.82
N PHE A 35 14.74 -26.11 1.25
CA PHE A 35 13.67 -25.11 1.15
C PHE A 35 12.59 -25.66 0.23
N ARG A 36 11.57 -26.21 0.86
CA ARG A 36 10.30 -26.50 0.22
C ARG A 36 9.45 -25.27 0.45
N ALA A 37 9.08 -24.61 -0.65
CA ALA A 37 7.98 -23.66 -0.60
C ALA A 37 6.84 -24.35 0.17
N PRO A 38 6.25 -23.70 1.19
CA PRO A 38 5.16 -24.29 1.93
C PRO A 38 4.09 -24.81 0.98
N ASP A 39 3.45 -25.93 1.31
CA ASP A 39 2.25 -26.36 0.59
C ASP A 39 1.16 -25.31 0.80
N PHE A 40 1.15 -24.30 -0.06
CA PHE A 40 0.13 -23.28 -0.04
C PHE A 40 -1.19 -23.96 -0.43
N PRO A 41 -2.28 -23.75 0.31
CA PRO A 41 -3.59 -24.20 -0.14
C PRO A 41 -3.78 -23.70 -1.57
N LYS A 42 -4.40 -24.50 -2.45
CA LYS A 42 -4.65 -24.13 -3.85
C LYS A 42 -5.33 -22.76 -3.88
N ARG A 43 -4.54 -21.70 -4.07
CA ARG A 43 -5.06 -20.34 -4.20
C ARG A 43 -5.90 -20.38 -5.46
N LYS A 44 -7.19 -20.06 -5.35
CA LYS A 44 -7.99 -19.78 -6.55
C LYS A 44 -7.22 -18.71 -7.31
N LYS A 45 -6.90 -18.97 -8.58
CA LYS A 45 -6.19 -17.97 -9.37
C LYS A 45 -7.08 -16.72 -9.45
N PHE A 46 -6.53 -15.52 -9.32
CA PHE A 46 -7.32 -14.28 -9.27
C PHE A 46 -8.27 -14.16 -10.48
N ASN A 47 -7.81 -14.58 -11.66
CA ASN A 47 -8.63 -14.65 -12.86
C ASN A 47 -9.86 -15.60 -12.74
N GLN A 48 -9.75 -16.69 -11.97
CA GLN A 48 -10.88 -17.57 -11.69
C GLN A 48 -11.89 -16.88 -10.80
N ILE A 49 -11.45 -16.05 -9.83
CA ILE A 49 -12.35 -15.27 -8.97
C ILE A 49 -13.10 -14.23 -9.82
N LEU A 50 -12.40 -13.46 -10.66
CA LEU A 50 -13.00 -12.45 -11.54
C LEU A 50 -14.08 -13.07 -12.44
N ALA A 51 -13.74 -14.16 -13.13
CA ALA A 51 -14.64 -14.81 -14.08
C ALA A 51 -15.83 -15.49 -13.40
N SER A 52 -15.62 -16.16 -12.25
CA SER A 52 -16.67 -16.98 -11.62
C SER A 52 -17.59 -16.22 -10.68
N SER A 53 -17.08 -15.17 -10.02
CA SER A 53 -17.80 -14.51 -8.92
C SER A 53 -18.34 -13.13 -9.29
N LEU A 54 -17.75 -12.47 -10.29
CA LEU A 54 -18.11 -11.11 -10.69
C LEU A 54 -18.56 -11.01 -12.14
N GLU A 55 -18.39 -12.06 -12.95
CA GLU A 55 -18.62 -12.05 -14.42
C GLU A 55 -17.84 -10.91 -15.13
N ILE A 56 -16.74 -10.44 -14.53
CA ILE A 56 -15.90 -9.37 -15.07
C ILE A 56 -14.78 -9.98 -15.91
N ASN A 57 -14.69 -9.59 -17.17
CA ASN A 57 -13.52 -9.83 -18.00
C ASN A 57 -12.40 -8.86 -17.60
N ALA A 58 -11.20 -9.38 -17.32
CA ALA A 58 -10.05 -8.57 -16.94
C ALA A 58 -9.67 -7.50 -17.99
N GLU A 59 -9.98 -7.72 -19.26
CA GLU A 59 -9.78 -6.72 -20.32
C GLU A 59 -10.73 -5.52 -20.24
N HIS A 60 -11.83 -5.63 -19.50
CA HIS A 60 -12.80 -4.55 -19.29
C HIS A 60 -12.54 -3.77 -18.00
N VAL A 61 -11.45 -4.07 -17.28
CA VAL A 61 -11.05 -3.30 -16.10
C VAL A 61 -10.37 -2.01 -16.55
N ASP A 62 -10.95 -0.88 -16.19
CA ASP A 62 -10.42 0.44 -16.58
C ASP A 62 -9.18 0.84 -15.79
N ALA A 63 -9.10 0.44 -14.52
CA ALA A 63 -8.00 0.80 -13.62
C ALA A 63 -7.70 -0.26 -12.56
N VAL A 64 -6.42 -0.46 -12.28
CA VAL A 64 -5.88 -1.28 -11.19
C VAL A 64 -5.07 -0.37 -10.28
N LEU A 65 -5.52 -0.22 -9.05
CA LEU A 65 -4.94 0.69 -8.06
C LEU A 65 -4.39 -0.14 -6.89
N CYS A 66 -3.09 -0.41 -6.90
CA CYS A 66 -2.38 -1.15 -5.85
C CYS A 66 -1.91 -0.18 -4.76
N SER A 67 -2.10 -0.51 -3.49
CA SER A 67 -1.67 0.36 -2.38
C SER A 67 -0.17 0.64 -2.38
N HIS A 68 0.64 -0.36 -2.72
CA HIS A 68 2.10 -0.29 -2.80
C HIS A 68 2.66 -1.47 -3.62
N GLY A 69 3.99 -1.55 -3.74
CA GLY A 69 4.70 -2.46 -4.65
C GLY A 69 5.09 -3.84 -4.11
N HIS A 70 4.59 -4.28 -2.95
CA HIS A 70 4.91 -5.61 -2.45
C HIS A 70 4.22 -6.72 -3.27
N SER A 71 4.92 -7.85 -3.38
CA SER A 71 4.62 -8.92 -4.35
C SER A 71 3.22 -9.53 -4.21
N ASP A 72 2.71 -9.58 -3.00
CA ASP A 72 1.39 -10.03 -2.59
C ASP A 72 0.26 -9.04 -2.96
N HIS A 73 0.59 -7.77 -3.21
CA HIS A 73 -0.35 -6.75 -3.69
C HIS A 73 -0.31 -6.53 -5.20
N VAL A 74 0.81 -6.85 -5.86
CA VAL A 74 1.03 -6.57 -7.31
C VAL A 74 1.20 -7.82 -8.17
N GLY A 75 1.11 -9.03 -7.60
CA GLY A 75 1.45 -10.28 -8.30
C GLY A 75 0.60 -10.65 -9.52
N ASN A 76 -0.48 -9.90 -9.82
CA ASN A 76 -1.41 -10.18 -10.92
C ASN A 76 -1.58 -9.02 -11.91
N LEU A 77 -0.70 -8.01 -11.91
CA LEU A 77 -0.84 -6.84 -12.79
C LEU A 77 -0.94 -7.20 -14.29
N ASN A 78 -0.26 -8.27 -14.71
CA ASN A 78 -0.25 -8.74 -16.10
C ASN A 78 -1.61 -9.22 -16.61
N LEU A 79 -2.59 -9.44 -15.73
CA LEU A 79 -3.95 -9.81 -16.12
C LEU A 79 -4.74 -8.64 -16.73
N PHE A 80 -4.28 -7.39 -16.56
CA PHE A 80 -5.03 -6.19 -16.91
C PHE A 80 -4.30 -5.32 -17.94
N PRO A 81 -4.06 -5.82 -19.17
CA PRO A 81 -3.20 -5.15 -20.15
C PRO A 81 -3.74 -3.81 -20.67
N LYS A 82 -5.05 -3.54 -20.50
CA LYS A 82 -5.71 -2.31 -20.97
C LYS A 82 -5.97 -1.29 -19.86
N ALA A 83 -5.73 -1.67 -18.59
CA ALA A 83 -6.05 -0.82 -17.45
C ALA A 83 -5.01 0.29 -17.26
N ILE A 84 -5.44 1.40 -16.66
CA ILE A 84 -4.53 2.31 -15.96
C ILE A 84 -3.98 1.54 -14.75
N ILE A 85 -2.66 1.46 -14.61
CA ILE A 85 -2.02 0.77 -13.48
C ILE A 85 -1.38 1.82 -12.57
N ALA A 86 -1.83 1.89 -11.32
CA ALA A 86 -1.17 2.65 -10.28
C ALA A 86 -0.60 1.70 -9.23
N VAL A 87 0.71 1.77 -8.98
CA VAL A 87 1.38 1.05 -7.90
C VAL A 87 1.99 2.07 -6.95
N GLY A 88 1.31 2.32 -5.84
CA GLY A 88 1.64 3.46 -5.00
C GLY A 88 1.61 4.77 -5.79
N ARG A 89 2.74 5.46 -5.88
CA ARG A 89 2.84 6.74 -6.60
C ARG A 89 3.16 6.60 -8.10
N ASP A 90 3.44 5.39 -8.57
CA ASP A 90 3.80 5.13 -9.96
C ASP A 90 2.55 4.85 -10.79
N ILE A 91 2.22 5.76 -11.72
CA ILE A 91 0.99 5.68 -12.53
C ILE A 91 1.34 5.50 -14.00
N SER A 92 1.01 4.32 -14.53
CA SER A 92 1.11 3.96 -15.94
C SER A 92 -0.25 4.02 -16.62
N CYS A 93 -0.33 4.75 -17.73
CA CYS A 93 -1.50 4.88 -18.59
C CYS A 93 -1.16 4.32 -19.99
N GLY A 94 -0.94 3.00 -20.07
CA GLY A 94 -0.51 2.35 -21.31
C GLY A 94 0.93 2.73 -21.66
N GLU A 95 1.13 3.41 -22.79
CA GLU A 95 2.45 3.86 -23.25
C GLU A 95 2.95 5.13 -22.55
N GLN A 96 2.12 5.76 -21.72
CA GLN A 96 2.45 7.03 -21.05
C GLN A 96 2.61 6.82 -19.54
N PHE A 97 3.73 7.29 -19.01
CA PHE A 97 3.91 7.44 -17.56
C PHE A 97 3.38 8.80 -17.11
N ARG A 98 2.44 8.83 -16.16
CA ARG A 98 1.97 10.07 -15.57
C ARG A 98 2.86 10.46 -14.42
N ASN A 99 3.50 11.62 -14.55
CA ASN A 99 4.21 12.23 -13.42
C ASN A 99 3.17 12.74 -12.39
N PRO A 100 3.12 12.20 -11.16
CA PRO A 100 2.19 12.64 -10.12
C PRO A 100 2.52 14.03 -9.56
N ARG A 101 3.59 14.67 -10.07
CA ARG A 101 4.19 15.92 -9.56
C ARG A 101 4.60 15.82 -8.09
N LEU A 102 4.96 14.63 -7.64
CA LEU A 102 5.54 14.37 -6.35
C LEU A 102 6.99 13.94 -6.55
N LEU A 103 7.88 14.46 -5.72
CA LEU A 103 9.26 13.99 -5.68
C LEU A 103 9.27 12.59 -5.05
N PRO A 104 10.26 11.72 -5.38
CA PRO A 104 10.42 10.44 -4.69
C PRO A 104 10.53 10.58 -3.16
N SER A 105 11.11 11.68 -2.68
CA SER A 105 11.25 12.00 -1.26
C SER A 105 10.00 12.66 -0.63
N ASP A 106 8.95 12.91 -1.41
CA ASP A 106 7.74 13.56 -0.90
C ASP A 106 7.06 12.69 0.17
N LYS A 107 6.63 13.31 1.26
CA LYS A 107 5.96 12.67 2.41
C LYS A 107 4.54 13.20 2.60
N ALA A 108 3.95 13.83 1.59
CA ALA A 108 2.60 14.35 1.64
C ALA A 108 1.62 13.23 2.01
N ILE A 109 0.74 13.52 2.95
CA ILE A 109 -0.38 12.65 3.33
C ILE A 109 -1.65 13.26 2.77
N GLY A 110 -2.50 12.43 2.16
CA GLY A 110 -3.80 12.85 1.63
C GLY A 110 -3.74 13.55 0.28
N ALA A 111 -2.58 13.61 -0.38
CA ALA A 111 -2.49 14.16 -1.72
C ALA A 111 -3.24 13.24 -2.70
N CYS A 112 -4.22 13.78 -3.41
CA CYS A 112 -5.05 13.02 -4.34
C CYS A 112 -4.36 12.88 -5.70
N LEU A 113 -3.89 11.68 -6.00
CA LEU A 113 -3.17 11.37 -7.24
C LEU A 113 -4.11 11.11 -8.41
N LEU A 114 -5.21 10.41 -8.11
CA LEU A 114 -6.28 10.12 -9.07
C LEU A 114 -7.63 10.33 -8.39
N ARG A 115 -8.56 10.90 -9.14
CA ARG A 115 -9.97 11.00 -8.78
C ARG A 115 -10.80 10.44 -9.93
N LEU A 116 -11.62 9.45 -9.62
CA LEU A 116 -12.62 8.89 -10.53
C LEU A 116 -13.99 9.12 -9.89
N SER A 117 -15.00 9.49 -10.67
CA SER A 117 -16.34 9.70 -10.13
C SER A 117 -17.40 9.45 -11.18
N ASN A 118 -18.54 8.94 -10.74
CA ASN A 118 -19.78 8.91 -11.50
C ASN A 118 -20.89 9.58 -10.69
N GLU A 119 -22.15 9.38 -11.08
CA GLU A 119 -23.31 9.99 -10.43
C GLU A 119 -23.52 9.58 -8.97
N THR A 120 -23.01 8.41 -8.56
CA THR A 120 -23.33 7.80 -7.25
C THR A 120 -22.13 7.59 -6.34
N ILE A 121 -20.92 7.56 -6.89
CA ILE A 121 -19.68 7.23 -6.18
C ILE A 121 -18.54 8.15 -6.63
N THR A 122 -17.73 8.59 -5.67
CA THR A 122 -16.42 9.20 -5.89
C THR A 122 -15.33 8.32 -5.30
N ILE A 123 -14.29 8.07 -6.10
CA ILE A 123 -13.10 7.33 -5.75
C ILE A 123 -11.92 8.31 -5.74
N LYS A 124 -11.18 8.35 -4.63
CA LYS A 124 -9.96 9.14 -4.48
C LYS A 124 -8.83 8.20 -4.13
N TYR A 125 -7.79 8.19 -4.95
CA TYR A 125 -6.55 7.50 -4.66
C TYR A 125 -5.57 8.51 -4.08
N ILE A 126 -5.27 8.36 -2.79
CA ILE A 126 -4.56 9.35 -1.98
C ILE A 126 -3.26 8.79 -1.42
N THR A 127 -2.26 9.65 -1.20
CA THR A 127 -1.02 9.25 -0.55
C THR A 127 -1.22 8.96 0.93
N THR A 128 -0.65 7.86 1.40
CA THR A 128 -0.62 7.43 2.81
C THR A 128 0.72 6.75 3.12
N PRO A 129 1.85 7.46 2.95
CA PRO A 129 3.19 6.90 3.14
C PRO A 129 3.38 6.41 4.58
N GLY A 130 4.22 5.40 4.77
CA GLY A 130 4.44 4.79 6.08
C GLY A 130 4.98 3.39 5.97
N HIS A 131 4.09 2.41 5.70
CA HIS A 131 4.48 1.02 5.46
C HIS A 131 5.57 0.93 4.39
N THR A 132 5.33 1.60 3.27
CA THR A 132 6.38 2.03 2.34
C THR A 132 6.29 3.53 2.10
N GLY A 133 7.37 4.14 1.60
CA GLY A 133 7.36 5.54 1.17
C GLY A 133 6.38 5.83 0.02
N GLY A 134 5.99 4.81 -0.75
CA GLY A 134 5.07 4.92 -1.89
C GLY A 134 3.61 4.61 -1.56
N CYS A 135 3.28 4.23 -0.33
CA CYS A 135 1.94 3.78 0.04
C CYS A 135 0.84 4.79 -0.30
N CYS A 136 -0.25 4.27 -0.83
CA CYS A 136 -1.47 4.99 -1.14
C CYS A 136 -2.71 4.21 -0.66
N SER A 137 -3.77 4.95 -0.38
CA SER A 137 -5.07 4.41 0.01
C SER A 137 -6.15 4.81 -0.99
N LEU A 138 -7.17 3.96 -1.12
CA LEU A 138 -8.35 4.23 -1.92
C LEU A 138 -9.49 4.64 -0.99
N ILE A 139 -10.00 5.86 -1.16
CA ILE A 139 -11.17 6.36 -0.46
C ILE A 139 -12.35 6.33 -1.42
N ILE A 140 -13.41 5.63 -1.04
CA ILE A 140 -14.64 5.54 -1.81
C ILE A 140 -15.74 6.23 -1.00
N GLU A 141 -16.39 7.23 -1.60
CA GLU A 141 -17.48 8.01 -1.00
C GLU A 141 -18.72 7.87 -1.88
N GLY A 142 -19.90 7.68 -1.28
CA GLY A 142 -21.16 7.54 -2.02
C GLY A 142 -22.15 6.60 -1.35
N ALA A 143 -23.21 6.20 -2.07
CA ALA A 143 -24.20 5.25 -1.54
C ALA A 143 -23.68 3.80 -1.64
N LEU A 144 -22.87 3.37 -0.67
CA LEU A 144 -22.15 2.09 -0.69
C LEU A 144 -22.89 0.99 0.08
N ARG A 145 -22.63 -0.27 -0.31
CA ARG A 145 -23.15 -1.46 0.38
C ARG A 145 -22.07 -2.52 0.55
N PHE A 146 -22.01 -3.11 1.74
CA PHE A 146 -21.16 -4.26 2.06
C PHE A 146 -21.86 -5.09 3.13
N ASP A 147 -21.83 -6.42 3.00
CA ASP A 147 -22.50 -7.35 3.93
C ASP A 147 -23.94 -6.92 4.30
N PHE A 148 -24.74 -6.63 3.28
CA PHE A 148 -26.14 -6.17 3.37
C PHE A 148 -26.38 -4.84 4.11
N LYS A 149 -25.34 -4.16 4.61
CA LYS A 149 -25.39 -2.86 5.27
C LYS A 149 -25.06 -1.72 4.32
N LYS A 150 -25.57 -0.52 4.63
CA LYS A 150 -25.27 0.72 3.91
C LYS A 150 -24.14 1.47 4.60
N TYR A 151 -23.31 2.12 3.80
CA TYR A 151 -22.18 2.94 4.24
C TYR A 151 -22.06 4.15 3.31
N ASP A 152 -21.45 5.22 3.81
CA ASP A 152 -21.22 6.43 3.02
C ASP A 152 -19.75 6.54 2.60
N LYS A 153 -18.83 5.89 3.34
CA LYS A 153 -17.39 5.98 3.08
C LYS A 153 -16.61 4.71 3.45
N PHE A 154 -15.85 4.21 2.47
CA PHE A 154 -14.85 3.16 2.67
C PHE A 154 -13.43 3.70 2.51
N ALA A 155 -12.49 3.13 3.27
CA ALA A 155 -11.06 3.31 3.06
C ALA A 155 -10.38 1.95 2.86
N PHE A 156 -9.85 1.70 1.67
CA PHE A 156 -8.94 0.57 1.42
C PHE A 156 -7.52 1.07 1.59
N VAL A 157 -6.85 0.60 2.63
CA VAL A 157 -5.63 1.25 3.13
C VAL A 157 -4.35 0.47 2.84
N GLY A 158 -4.47 -0.74 2.29
CA GLY A 158 -3.33 -1.67 2.22
C GLY A 158 -2.74 -1.86 3.61
N ASP A 159 -1.43 -2.10 3.67
CA ASP A 159 -0.71 -2.41 4.90
C ASP A 159 -0.45 -1.18 5.80
N LEU A 160 -1.08 -0.04 5.52
CA LEU A 160 -1.18 1.02 6.53
C LEU A 160 -1.89 0.50 7.80
N TRP A 161 -2.83 -0.42 7.59
CA TRP A 161 -3.26 -1.40 8.58
C TRP A 161 -3.01 -2.79 8.00
N ASP A 162 -2.19 -3.60 8.67
CA ASP A 162 -2.02 -5.00 8.29
C ASP A 162 -3.32 -5.76 8.56
N GLU A 163 -3.86 -5.57 9.77
CA GLU A 163 -5.19 -6.03 10.18
C GLU A 163 -5.77 -5.11 11.28
N LYS A 164 -6.95 -5.45 11.81
CA LYS A 164 -7.63 -4.62 12.82
C LYS A 164 -6.81 -4.40 14.09
N ASP A 165 -6.17 -5.46 14.59
CA ASP A 165 -5.49 -5.49 15.88
C ASP A 165 -3.96 -5.60 15.69
N ASP A 166 -3.42 -4.83 14.73
CA ASP A 166 -2.02 -4.84 14.30
C ASP A 166 -1.06 -3.96 15.13
N GLU A 167 -1.58 -3.25 16.14
CA GLU A 167 -0.86 -2.22 16.91
C GLU A 167 0.47 -2.70 17.52
N SER A 168 0.58 -4.00 17.82
CA SER A 168 1.78 -4.59 18.40
C SER A 168 2.92 -4.78 17.40
N PHE A 169 2.66 -4.79 16.08
CA PHE A 169 3.66 -5.17 15.08
C PHE A 169 3.70 -4.32 13.80
N TYR A 170 2.68 -3.53 13.45
CA TYR A 170 2.70 -2.79 12.17
C TYR A 170 3.92 -1.86 12.03
N LYS A 171 4.40 -1.30 13.15
CA LYS A 171 5.58 -0.43 13.17
C LYS A 171 6.87 -1.17 12.81
N SER A 172 6.99 -2.46 13.13
CA SER A 172 8.17 -3.25 12.75
C SER A 172 8.18 -3.64 11.28
N LEU A 173 7.02 -3.63 10.62
CA LEU A 173 6.88 -3.92 9.19
C LEU A 173 6.99 -2.66 8.31
N SER A 174 7.02 -1.48 8.92
CA SER A 174 6.96 -0.20 8.23
C SER A 174 8.34 0.38 7.94
N GLU A 175 8.59 0.78 6.69
CA GLU A 175 9.79 1.52 6.27
C GLU A 175 9.93 2.86 7.02
N ASN A 176 8.80 3.50 7.36
CA ASN A 176 8.76 4.76 8.09
C ASN A 176 7.62 4.78 9.13
N PRO A 177 7.87 4.26 10.35
CA PRO A 177 6.84 4.11 11.37
C PRO A 177 6.23 5.43 11.85
N GLU A 178 7.01 6.50 11.90
CA GLU A 178 6.52 7.84 12.26
C GLU A 178 5.50 8.34 11.23
N GLN A 179 5.80 8.15 9.94
CA GLN A 179 4.88 8.51 8.87
C GLN A 179 3.64 7.62 8.85
N SER A 180 3.77 6.32 9.16
CA SER A 180 2.62 5.42 9.35
C SER A 180 1.65 5.93 10.41
N VAL A 181 2.15 6.40 11.55
CA VAL A 181 1.32 6.99 12.61
C VAL A 181 0.56 8.21 12.10
N LEU A 182 1.22 9.10 11.36
CA LEU A 182 0.58 10.29 10.78
C LEU A 182 -0.46 9.92 9.71
N SER A 183 -0.17 8.96 8.85
CA SER A 183 -1.10 8.46 7.83
C SER A 183 -2.32 7.77 8.45
N ARG A 184 -2.13 6.94 9.48
CA ARG A 184 -3.23 6.34 10.26
C ARG A 184 -4.08 7.43 10.91
N SER A 185 -3.46 8.41 11.54
CA SER A 185 -4.16 9.57 12.12
C SER A 185 -4.95 10.34 11.06
N TYR A 186 -4.41 10.57 9.87
CA TYR A 186 -5.13 11.22 8.78
C TYR A 186 -6.36 10.42 8.34
N ILE A 187 -6.25 9.10 8.19
CA ILE A 187 -7.39 8.23 7.85
C ILE A 187 -8.48 8.32 8.92
N LEU A 188 -8.12 8.20 10.20
CA LEU A 188 -9.10 8.23 11.30
C LEU A 188 -9.72 9.60 11.51
N ASN A 189 -8.91 10.66 11.49
CA ASN A 189 -9.31 11.99 11.95
C ASN A 189 -9.72 12.94 10.83
N THR A 190 -9.25 12.73 9.59
CA THR A 190 -9.58 13.58 8.45
C THR A 190 -10.50 12.87 7.47
N VAL A 191 -10.14 11.66 7.03
CA VAL A 191 -10.99 10.90 6.09
C VAL A 191 -12.29 10.45 6.77
N LYS A 192 -12.19 9.93 8.02
CA LYS A 192 -13.31 9.42 8.82
C LYS A 192 -14.16 8.41 8.04
N PRO A 193 -13.60 7.27 7.59
CA PRO A 193 -14.36 6.24 6.92
C PRO A 193 -15.31 5.53 7.89
N ASP A 194 -16.38 4.94 7.36
CA ASP A 194 -17.26 4.06 8.14
C ASP A 194 -16.65 2.66 8.30
N LEU A 195 -15.87 2.24 7.30
CA LEU A 195 -15.21 0.93 7.27
C LEU A 195 -13.80 1.04 6.66
N ILE A 196 -12.84 0.40 7.31
CA ILE A 196 -11.46 0.27 6.83
C ILE A 196 -11.26 -1.16 6.31
N PHE A 197 -10.68 -1.28 5.12
CA PHE A 197 -10.26 -2.54 4.51
C PHE A 197 -8.72 -2.61 4.58
N PRO A 198 -8.16 -3.42 5.50
CA PRO A 198 -6.72 -3.54 5.70
C PRO A 198 -6.05 -4.42 4.64
N GLY A 199 -4.72 -4.55 4.71
CA GLY A 199 -3.92 -5.37 3.79
C GLY A 199 -4.19 -6.88 3.91
N HIS A 200 -4.21 -7.41 5.14
CA HIS A 200 -4.17 -8.84 5.46
C HIS A 200 -5.22 -9.26 6.48
N GLY A 201 -6.40 -8.64 6.46
CA GLY A 201 -7.47 -8.97 7.41
C GLY A 201 -8.88 -8.61 6.92
N PRO A 202 -9.92 -9.01 7.67
CA PRO A 202 -11.28 -8.61 7.36
C PRO A 202 -11.49 -7.11 7.59
N PRO A 203 -12.46 -6.49 6.90
CA PRO A 203 -12.78 -5.08 7.11
C PRO A 203 -13.29 -4.82 8.54
N PHE A 204 -12.97 -3.65 9.09
CA PHE A 204 -13.37 -3.28 10.45
C PHE A 204 -13.84 -1.82 10.53
N ALA A 205 -14.72 -1.54 11.49
CA ALA A 205 -15.14 -0.18 11.79
C ALA A 205 -14.04 0.52 12.62
N PRO A 206 -13.62 1.75 12.26
CA PRO A 206 -12.59 2.45 13.01
C PRO A 206 -13.04 2.75 14.44
N GLN A 207 -12.15 2.55 15.40
CA GLN A 207 -12.39 3.00 16.78
C GLN A 207 -12.27 4.53 16.83
N LYS A 208 -13.33 5.21 17.25
CA LYS A 208 -13.30 6.67 17.44
C LYS A 208 -12.35 6.99 18.60
N GLN A 209 -11.26 7.68 18.32
CA GLN A 209 -10.47 8.34 19.36
C GLN A 209 -11.21 9.63 19.74
N TYR A 210 -11.64 9.73 21.01
CA TYR A 210 -12.28 10.92 21.57
C TYR A 210 -11.24 11.92 22.08
#